data_AF-A0A0P1ABJ6-F1
#
_entry.id   AF-A0A0P1ABJ6-F1
#
_cell.length_a   1.000
_cell.length_b   1.000
_cell.length_c   1.000
_cell.angle_alpha   90.00
_cell.angle_beta   90.00
_cell.angle_gamma   90.00
#
_symmetry.space_group_name_H-M   'P 1'
#
loop_
_entity.id
_entity.type
_entity.pdbx_description
1 polymer ?
#
loop_
_entity_poly.entity_id
_entity_poly.type
_entity_poly.pdbx_seq_one_letter_code
_entity_poly.pdbx_strand_id
1 'polypeptide(L)'
;MREQDSLAGCTHVAEFVSEYLDASEKWTVERAACAGYMTLLERLGKRVKPITPRELDWALRTAADRGDLNVVKWLTAYQPDMECSTRVMDSAALRGHLSIVKWLHYYRDEGCTTAAMDSAAAYGRLQVVKWLHENREEGCTTAAMDSAAAGGHVTVVQWLTSNRKEGCTSVASHFALLNGHMHILRWLNKHNVERQMPGKWSRNCWYRRERRKSATLLVAPQQRPRRMSVGQN
;
A
#
# COMPACT_ATOMS: atom_id res chain seq x y z
N MET A 1 30.01 16.52 -5.91
CA MET A 1 30.77 15.37 -6.44
C MET A 1 32.29 15.62 -6.48
N ARG A 2 32.87 16.47 -5.60
CA ARG A 2 34.32 16.79 -5.62
C ARG A 2 35.04 16.76 -4.25
N GLU A 3 34.37 16.42 -3.15
CA GLU A 3 35.00 16.38 -1.81
C GLU A 3 35.14 14.97 -1.21
N GLN A 4 34.60 13.94 -1.85
CA GLN A 4 34.74 12.55 -1.37
C GLN A 4 36.06 11.89 -1.80
N ASP A 5 36.71 12.38 -2.86
CA ASP A 5 37.94 11.77 -3.39
C ASP A 5 39.17 12.08 -2.53
N SER A 6 39.17 13.15 -1.74
CA SER A 6 40.25 13.49 -0.80
C SER A 6 40.20 12.71 0.51
N LEU A 7 39.07 12.07 0.83
CA LEU A 7 38.89 11.26 2.05
C LEU A 7 39.29 9.79 1.87
N ALA A 8 39.56 9.35 0.63
CA ALA A 8 39.95 7.97 0.34
C ALA A 8 41.28 7.56 0.99
N GLY A 9 42.17 8.50 1.31
CA GLY A 9 43.47 8.24 1.96
C GLY A 9 43.44 8.20 3.50
N CYS A 10 42.34 8.64 4.12
CA CYS A 10 42.22 8.78 5.58
C CYS A 10 40.99 8.05 6.12
N THR A 11 40.75 6.83 5.62
CA THR A 11 39.64 5.98 6.07
C THR A 11 39.61 5.81 7.59
N HIS A 12 40.77 5.61 8.22
CA HIS A 12 40.88 5.49 9.68
C HIS A 12 40.50 6.78 10.43
N VAL A 13 40.77 7.97 9.88
CA VAL A 13 40.38 9.26 10.49
C VAL A 13 38.88 9.49 10.32
N ALA A 14 38.32 9.15 9.15
CA ALA A 14 36.89 9.21 8.92
C ALA A 14 36.14 8.21 9.82
N GLU A 15 36.68 7.01 10.02
CA GLU A 15 36.15 6.01 10.97
C GLU A 15 36.26 6.50 12.41
N PHE A 16 37.40 7.04 12.83
CA PHE A 16 37.61 7.56 14.18
C PHE A 16 36.74 8.79 14.49
N VAL A 17 36.63 9.75 13.57
CA VAL A 17 35.73 10.91 13.72
C VAL A 17 34.27 10.45 13.70
N SER A 18 33.93 9.46 12.89
CA SER A 18 32.61 8.84 12.91
C SER A 18 32.31 8.11 14.21
N GLU A 19 33.30 7.49 14.84
CA GLU A 19 33.19 6.81 16.14
C GLU A 19 33.12 7.83 17.29
N TYR A 20 33.83 8.95 17.18
CA TYR A 20 33.81 10.02 18.17
C TYR A 20 32.53 10.88 18.11
N LEU A 21 31.99 11.09 16.91
CA LEU A 21 30.69 11.73 16.70
C LEU A 21 29.52 10.74 16.76
N ASP A 22 29.77 9.49 17.17
CA ASP A 22 28.77 8.42 17.16
C ASP A 22 27.77 8.63 18.29
N ALA A 23 26.80 9.52 18.03
CA ALA A 23 25.60 9.64 18.84
C ALA A 23 24.73 8.36 18.75
N SER A 24 25.20 7.28 18.10
CA SER A 24 24.47 6.02 17.91
C SER A 24 23.99 5.40 19.23
N GLU A 25 24.67 5.66 20.35
CA GLU A 25 24.19 5.20 21.67
C GLU A 25 22.83 5.80 22.07
N LYS A 26 22.49 6.98 21.52
CA LYS A 26 21.19 7.63 21.70
C LYS A 26 20.16 7.22 20.63
N TRP A 27 20.61 6.64 19.52
CA TRP A 27 19.76 6.28 18.39
C TRP A 27 19.41 4.79 18.42
N THR A 28 18.13 4.50 18.63
CA THR A 28 17.61 3.14 18.41
C THR A 28 17.41 2.88 16.91
N VAL A 29 17.48 1.61 16.51
CA VAL A 29 17.19 1.19 15.13
C VAL A 29 15.80 1.67 14.71
N GLU A 30 14.83 1.63 15.63
CA GLU A 30 13.50 2.19 15.43
C GLU A 30 13.55 3.68 15.04
N ARG A 31 14.25 4.54 15.80
CA ARG A 31 14.33 5.97 15.50
C ARG A 31 15.06 6.26 14.20
N ALA A 32 16.10 5.49 13.87
CA ALA A 32 16.82 5.62 12.60
C ALA A 32 15.94 5.22 11.41
N ALA A 33 15.17 4.13 11.53
CA ALA A 33 14.20 3.70 10.52
C ALA A 33 13.06 4.71 10.39
N CYS A 34 12.54 5.19 11.52
CA CYS A 34 11.60 6.28 11.60
C CYS A 34 12.18 7.64 11.17
N ALA A 35 13.45 7.75 10.81
CA ALA A 35 14.01 8.96 10.19
C ALA A 35 14.43 8.74 8.72
N GLY A 36 14.44 7.49 8.24
CA GLY A 36 14.90 7.15 6.90
C GLY A 36 16.44 7.13 6.73
N TYR A 37 17.20 7.12 7.84
CA TYR A 37 18.66 7.20 7.79
C TYR A 37 19.29 5.83 7.54
N MET A 38 19.37 5.43 6.27
CA MET A 38 19.93 4.14 5.84
C MET A 38 21.37 3.90 6.30
N THR A 39 22.24 4.90 6.19
CA THR A 39 23.66 4.76 6.61
C THR A 39 23.79 4.55 8.11
N LEU A 40 22.90 5.14 8.90
CA LEU A 40 22.84 4.95 10.34
C LEU A 40 22.26 3.56 10.69
N LEU A 41 21.24 3.08 9.96
CA LEU A 41 20.70 1.74 10.12
C LEU A 41 21.76 0.65 9.88
N GLU A 42 22.51 0.75 8.79
CA GLU A 42 23.59 -0.21 8.47
C GLU A 42 24.68 -0.26 9.56
N ARG A 43 24.97 0.88 10.18
CA ARG A 43 25.91 0.98 11.30
C ARG A 43 25.33 0.41 12.60
N LEU A 44 24.06 0.72 12.90
CA LEU A 44 23.36 0.24 14.10
C LEU A 44 23.11 -1.27 14.07
N GLY A 45 22.81 -1.84 12.90
CA GLY A 45 22.57 -3.28 12.75
C GLY A 45 23.76 -4.16 13.11
N LYS A 46 24.99 -3.62 13.10
CA LYS A 46 26.20 -4.33 13.54
C LYS A 46 26.43 -4.31 15.05
N ARG A 47 25.73 -3.45 15.79
CA ARG A 47 26.06 -3.11 17.19
C ARG A 47 24.92 -3.36 18.20
N VAL A 48 23.66 -3.43 17.78
CA VAL A 48 22.52 -3.24 18.69
C VAL A 48 21.75 -4.53 19.01
N LYS A 49 21.21 -4.56 20.25
CA LYS A 49 20.26 -5.53 20.80
C LYS A 49 19.08 -5.84 19.86
N PRO A 50 18.46 -7.03 19.98
CA PRO A 50 17.26 -7.38 19.21
C PRO A 50 16.12 -6.37 19.47
N ILE A 51 15.51 -5.92 18.38
CA ILE A 51 14.35 -5.01 18.38
C ILE A 51 13.13 -5.77 18.92
N THR A 52 12.31 -5.11 19.72
CA THR A 52 11.05 -5.72 20.18
C THR A 52 10.02 -5.82 19.04
N PRO A 53 9.10 -6.79 19.05
CA PRO A 53 8.09 -6.93 17.99
C PRO A 53 7.28 -5.65 17.76
N ARG A 54 7.01 -4.89 18.83
CA ARG A 54 6.27 -3.62 18.78
C ARG A 54 7.06 -2.51 18.09
N GLU A 55 8.34 -2.39 18.39
CA GLU A 55 9.22 -1.40 17.75
C GLU A 55 9.41 -1.73 16.26
N LEU A 56 9.53 -3.01 15.91
CA LEU A 56 9.60 -3.44 14.52
C LEU A 56 8.31 -3.10 13.76
N ASP A 57 7.14 -3.42 14.32
CA ASP A 57 5.84 -3.07 13.71
C ASP A 57 5.73 -1.56 13.48
N TRP A 58 6.05 -0.75 14.49
CA TRP A 58 6.00 0.70 14.40
C TRP A 58 6.96 1.25 13.33
N ALA A 59 8.21 0.80 13.33
CA ALA A 59 9.22 1.21 12.37
C ALA A 59 8.82 0.83 10.93
N LEU A 60 8.32 -0.39 10.73
CA LEU A 60 7.84 -0.86 9.42
C LEU A 60 6.63 -0.07 8.94
N ARG A 61 5.65 0.18 9.80
CA ARG A 61 4.47 0.99 9.46
C ARG A 61 4.86 2.42 9.09
N THR A 62 5.79 3.02 9.84
CA THR A 62 6.26 4.37 9.57
C THR A 62 7.05 4.44 8.25
N ALA A 63 7.93 3.46 7.99
CA ALA A 63 8.64 3.36 6.71
C ALA A 63 7.68 3.14 5.53
N ALA A 64 6.67 2.29 5.72
CA ALA A 64 5.61 2.06 4.75
C ALA A 64 4.76 3.30 4.50
N ASP A 65 4.48 4.13 5.52
CA ASP A 65 3.76 5.40 5.37
C ASP A 65 4.57 6.43 4.57
N ARG A 66 5.90 6.48 4.77
CA ARG A 66 6.79 7.38 4.02
C ARG A 66 7.05 6.94 2.58
N GLY A 67 6.97 5.64 2.30
CA GLY A 67 7.34 5.09 1.00
C GLY A 67 8.79 4.65 0.91
N ASP A 68 9.48 4.51 2.04
CA ASP A 68 10.90 4.16 2.10
C ASP A 68 11.11 2.65 1.96
N LEU A 69 11.04 2.15 0.73
CA LEU A 69 11.21 0.72 0.42
C LEU A 69 12.54 0.15 0.92
N ASN A 70 13.61 0.96 0.92
CA ASN A 70 14.93 0.52 1.38
C ASN A 70 14.93 0.21 2.88
N VAL A 71 14.26 1.05 3.68
CA VAL A 71 14.12 0.84 5.13
C VAL A 71 13.25 -0.40 5.39
N VAL A 72 12.16 -0.57 4.64
CA VAL A 72 11.31 -1.78 4.76
C VAL A 72 12.13 -3.05 4.47
N LYS A 73 12.86 -3.09 3.36
CA LYS A 73 13.74 -4.22 3.01
C LYS A 73 14.76 -4.48 4.11
N TRP A 74 15.41 -3.43 4.60
CA TRP A 74 16.43 -3.54 5.64
C TRP A 74 15.85 -4.11 6.94
N LEU A 75 14.73 -3.57 7.42
CA LEU A 75 14.07 -4.03 8.65
C LEU A 75 13.63 -5.50 8.55
N THR A 76 13.07 -5.89 7.41
CA THR A 76 12.67 -7.29 7.19
C THR A 76 13.84 -8.25 7.03
N ALA A 77 14.97 -7.79 6.49
CA ALA A 77 16.19 -8.59 6.40
C ALA A 77 16.91 -8.72 7.76
N TYR A 78 16.76 -7.70 8.62
CA TYR A 78 17.31 -7.68 9.96
C TYR A 78 16.62 -8.68 10.91
N GLN A 79 15.30 -8.85 10.76
CA GLN A 79 14.51 -9.84 11.52
C GLN A 79 13.56 -10.62 10.60
N PRO A 80 14.06 -11.63 9.86
CA PRO A 80 13.24 -12.38 8.91
C PRO A 80 12.18 -13.23 9.60
N ASP A 81 12.44 -13.68 10.84
CA ASP A 81 11.58 -14.58 11.59
C ASP A 81 10.37 -13.90 12.25
N MET A 82 10.42 -12.58 12.44
CA MET A 82 9.39 -11.82 13.12
C MET A 82 8.18 -11.59 12.21
N GLU A 83 6.97 -11.87 12.71
CA GLU A 83 5.72 -11.57 12.00
C GLU A 83 5.51 -10.06 11.88
N CYS A 84 5.06 -9.61 10.70
CA CYS A 84 4.70 -8.22 10.45
C CYS A 84 3.19 -8.05 10.62
N SER A 85 2.72 -6.91 11.15
CA SER A 85 1.29 -6.63 11.14
C SER A 85 0.76 -6.42 9.73
N THR A 86 -0.46 -6.88 9.47
CA THR A 86 -1.25 -6.55 8.27
C THR A 86 -1.38 -5.04 8.05
N ARG A 87 -1.29 -4.25 9.13
CA ARG A 87 -1.30 -2.78 9.11
C ARG A 87 -0.17 -2.15 8.30
N VAL A 88 0.94 -2.84 8.09
CA VAL A 88 2.06 -2.31 7.28
C VAL A 88 1.61 -2.15 5.82
N MET A 89 0.96 -3.18 5.26
CA MET A 89 0.43 -3.12 3.89
C MET A 89 -0.73 -2.13 3.78
N ASP A 90 -1.61 -2.07 4.80
CA ASP A 90 -2.69 -1.08 4.85
C ASP A 90 -2.16 0.36 4.82
N SER A 91 -1.08 0.64 5.56
CA SER A 91 -0.45 1.98 5.60
C SER A 91 0.21 2.34 4.27
N ALA A 92 0.91 1.40 3.64
CA ALA A 92 1.46 1.60 2.29
C ALA A 92 0.35 1.86 1.26
N ALA A 93 -0.77 1.14 1.36
CA ALA A 93 -1.91 1.29 0.46
C ALA A 93 -2.60 2.66 0.59
N LEU A 94 -2.82 3.11 1.83
CA LEU A 94 -3.37 4.43 2.16
C LEU A 94 -2.55 5.56 1.49
N ARG A 95 -1.22 5.49 1.54
CA ARG A 95 -0.33 6.51 0.97
C ARG A 95 -0.10 6.36 -0.53
N GLY A 96 -0.48 5.23 -1.13
CA GLY A 96 -0.34 4.99 -2.55
C GLY A 96 1.01 4.39 -2.95
N HIS A 97 1.78 3.86 -1.99
CA HIS A 97 3.12 3.30 -2.20
C HIS A 97 3.05 1.90 -2.80
N LEU A 98 2.65 1.82 -4.08
CA LEU A 98 2.44 0.55 -4.79
C LEU A 98 3.69 -0.35 -4.80
N SER A 99 4.89 0.22 -4.83
CA SER A 99 6.15 -0.52 -4.77
C SER A 99 6.27 -1.34 -3.48
N ILE A 100 5.92 -0.75 -2.34
CA ILE A 100 5.92 -1.42 -1.04
C ILE A 100 4.80 -2.44 -0.96
N VAL A 101 3.60 -2.13 -1.44
CA VAL A 101 2.47 -3.08 -1.45
C VAL A 101 2.81 -4.34 -2.24
N LYS A 102 3.37 -4.18 -3.44
CA LYS A 102 3.86 -5.31 -4.26
C LYS A 102 4.95 -6.10 -3.54
N TRP A 103 5.93 -5.40 -2.98
CA TRP A 103 7.03 -6.05 -2.27
C TRP A 103 6.52 -6.87 -1.07
N LEU A 104 5.67 -6.29 -0.23
CA LEU A 104 5.07 -6.99 0.91
C LEU A 104 4.25 -8.20 0.44
N HIS A 105 3.48 -8.10 -0.64
CA HIS A 105 2.71 -9.22 -1.14
C HIS A 105 3.56 -10.40 -1.67
N TYR A 106 4.70 -10.13 -2.31
CA TYR A 106 5.54 -11.19 -2.87
C TYR A 106 6.45 -11.85 -1.83
N TYR A 107 6.89 -11.11 -0.81
CA TYR A 107 7.88 -11.56 0.15
C TYR A 107 7.33 -11.85 1.55
N ARG A 108 6.05 -11.55 1.81
CA ARG A 108 5.40 -11.72 3.12
C ARG A 108 4.03 -12.37 2.94
N ASP A 109 3.62 -13.17 3.92
CA ASP A 109 2.42 -14.00 3.85
C ASP A 109 1.24 -13.42 4.66
N GLU A 110 1.49 -12.44 5.53
CA GLU A 110 0.50 -11.87 6.44
C GLU A 110 -0.66 -11.17 5.72
N GLY A 111 -0.39 -10.60 4.55
CA GLY A 111 -1.41 -9.96 3.71
C GLY A 111 -1.87 -8.58 4.19
N CYS A 112 -3.10 -8.22 3.88
CA CYS A 112 -3.71 -6.96 4.25
C CYS A 112 -5.14 -7.17 4.75
N THR A 113 -5.77 -6.11 5.25
CA THR A 113 -7.19 -6.14 5.57
C THR A 113 -8.01 -5.42 4.49
N THR A 114 -9.34 -5.45 4.59
CA THR A 114 -10.22 -4.61 3.76
C THR A 114 -9.89 -3.12 3.88
N ALA A 115 -9.26 -2.71 5.00
CA ALA A 115 -8.82 -1.35 5.22
C ALA A 115 -7.78 -0.88 4.19
N ALA A 116 -6.99 -1.77 3.59
CA ALA A 116 -6.04 -1.40 2.53
C ALA A 116 -6.76 -0.79 1.32
N MET A 117 -7.79 -1.48 0.80
CA MET A 117 -8.53 -1.00 -0.37
C MET A 117 -9.45 0.17 -0.01
N ASP A 118 -10.10 0.14 1.16
CA ASP A 118 -10.95 1.23 1.64
C ASP A 118 -10.15 2.53 1.82
N SER A 119 -8.98 2.43 2.44
CA SER A 119 -8.04 3.56 2.63
C SER A 119 -7.47 4.04 1.30
N ALA A 120 -7.02 3.14 0.43
CA ALA A 120 -6.53 3.52 -0.89
C ALA A 120 -7.61 4.28 -1.69
N ALA A 121 -8.88 3.86 -1.57
CA ALA A 121 -9.99 4.53 -2.22
C ALA A 121 -10.28 5.92 -1.61
N ALA A 122 -10.25 6.03 -0.29
CA ALA A 122 -10.44 7.29 0.45
C ALA A 122 -9.44 8.40 0.04
N TYR A 123 -8.21 8.02 -0.30
CA TYR A 123 -7.15 8.95 -0.74
C TYR A 123 -6.94 8.97 -2.26
N GLY A 124 -7.84 8.37 -3.05
CA GLY A 124 -7.80 8.46 -4.50
C GLY A 124 -6.70 7.65 -5.17
N ARG A 125 -6.14 6.64 -4.48
CA ARG A 125 -5.00 5.82 -4.93
C ARG A 125 -5.44 4.73 -5.91
N LEU A 126 -5.98 5.13 -7.07
CA LEU A 126 -6.58 4.23 -8.05
C LEU A 126 -5.68 3.05 -8.45
N GLN A 127 -4.38 3.28 -8.63
CA GLN A 127 -3.44 2.22 -9.04
C GLN A 127 -3.27 1.14 -7.96
N VAL A 128 -3.29 1.53 -6.69
CA VAL A 128 -3.26 0.57 -5.58
C VAL A 128 -4.58 -0.18 -5.49
N VAL A 129 -5.71 0.49 -5.64
CA VAL A 129 -7.04 -0.15 -5.64
C VAL A 129 -7.16 -1.22 -6.73
N LYS A 130 -6.76 -0.90 -7.97
CA LYS A 130 -6.72 -1.86 -9.09
C LYS A 130 -5.85 -3.06 -8.77
N TRP A 131 -4.64 -2.79 -8.31
CA TRP A 131 -3.67 -3.84 -8.03
C TRP A 131 -4.13 -4.76 -6.89
N LEU A 132 -4.67 -4.19 -5.80
CA LEU A 132 -5.23 -4.96 -4.70
C LEU A 132 -6.43 -5.81 -5.17
N HIS A 133 -7.30 -5.28 -6.01
CA HIS A 133 -8.42 -6.06 -6.53
C HIS A 133 -8.02 -7.23 -7.42
N GLU A 134 -6.97 -7.06 -8.23
CA GLU A 134 -6.50 -8.11 -9.15
C GLU A 134 -5.70 -9.20 -8.46
N ASN A 135 -5.01 -8.88 -7.35
CA ASN A 135 -4.01 -9.77 -6.74
C ASN A 135 -4.43 -10.29 -5.35
N ARG A 136 -5.52 -9.77 -4.77
CA ARG A 136 -5.93 -10.08 -3.39
C ARG A 136 -7.45 -10.29 -3.29
N GLU A 137 -7.85 -11.14 -2.35
CA GLU A 137 -9.23 -11.62 -2.21
C GLU A 137 -10.01 -10.93 -1.08
N GLU A 138 -9.32 -10.20 -0.19
CA GLU A 138 -9.93 -9.51 0.95
C GLU A 138 -10.98 -8.47 0.51
N GLY A 139 -10.77 -7.84 -0.65
CA GLY A 139 -11.71 -6.90 -1.25
C GLY A 139 -11.79 -5.55 -0.52
N CYS A 140 -12.99 -4.98 -0.51
CA CYS A 140 -13.32 -3.67 0.05
C CYS A 140 -14.72 -3.70 0.65
N THR A 141 -15.01 -2.73 1.51
CA THR A 141 -16.35 -2.50 2.07
C THR A 141 -17.05 -1.35 1.34
N THR A 142 -18.28 -1.03 1.74
CA THR A 142 -18.97 0.19 1.28
C THR A 142 -18.22 1.47 1.64
N ALA A 143 -17.35 1.43 2.67
CA ALA A 143 -16.54 2.56 3.09
C ALA A 143 -15.57 3.01 2.00
N ALA A 144 -15.10 2.13 1.12
CA ALA A 144 -14.27 2.51 -0.03
C ALA A 144 -14.96 3.54 -0.92
N MET A 145 -16.22 3.27 -1.30
CA MET A 145 -16.97 4.14 -2.21
C MET A 145 -17.45 5.41 -1.48
N ASP A 146 -17.90 5.27 -0.24
CA ASP A 146 -18.34 6.41 0.58
C ASP A 146 -17.20 7.39 0.84
N SER A 147 -16.01 6.89 1.18
CA SER A 147 -14.83 7.72 1.43
C SER A 147 -14.24 8.29 0.15
N ALA A 148 -14.25 7.54 -0.96
CA ALA A 148 -13.84 8.07 -2.27
C ALA A 148 -14.77 9.20 -2.73
N ALA A 149 -16.08 9.09 -2.45
CA ALA A 149 -17.06 10.13 -2.70
C ALA A 149 -16.83 11.35 -1.81
N ALA A 150 -16.56 11.14 -0.52
CA ALA A 150 -16.21 12.20 0.41
C ALA A 150 -14.91 12.92 0.02
N GLY A 151 -13.91 12.22 -0.55
CA GLY A 151 -12.64 12.79 -0.98
C GLY A 151 -12.63 13.39 -2.39
N GLY A 152 -13.74 13.34 -3.13
CA GLY A 152 -13.80 13.94 -4.47
C GLY A 152 -13.15 13.09 -5.57
N HIS A 153 -12.87 11.81 -5.30
CA HIS A 153 -12.14 10.91 -6.18
C HIS A 153 -13.03 10.17 -7.19
N VAL A 154 -13.54 10.89 -8.20
CA VAL A 154 -14.47 10.35 -9.20
C VAL A 154 -13.95 9.10 -9.92
N THR A 155 -12.67 9.10 -10.29
CA THR A 155 -12.06 7.98 -11.04
C THR A 155 -12.08 6.69 -10.24
N VAL A 156 -11.90 6.78 -8.92
CA VAL A 156 -12.02 5.64 -8.00
C VAL A 156 -13.47 5.22 -7.86
N VAL A 157 -14.40 6.15 -7.68
CA VAL A 157 -15.85 5.85 -7.57
C VAL A 157 -16.37 5.15 -8.83
N GLN A 158 -15.98 5.64 -10.01
CA GLN A 158 -16.32 5.02 -11.30
C GLN A 158 -15.77 3.61 -11.38
N TRP A 159 -14.48 3.44 -11.08
CA TRP A 159 -13.82 2.14 -11.16
C TRP A 159 -14.41 1.13 -10.17
N LEU A 160 -14.64 1.53 -8.91
CA LEU A 160 -15.29 0.69 -7.91
C LEU A 160 -16.69 0.29 -8.35
N THR A 161 -17.49 1.22 -8.89
CA THR A 161 -18.85 0.89 -9.35
C THR A 161 -18.87 -0.11 -10.50
N SER A 162 -17.89 -0.05 -11.41
CA SER A 162 -17.80 -0.98 -12.54
C SER A 162 -17.27 -2.37 -12.19
N ASN A 163 -16.41 -2.48 -11.17
CA ASN A 163 -15.69 -3.72 -10.86
C ASN A 163 -16.15 -4.39 -9.56
N ARG A 164 -16.90 -3.69 -8.70
CA ARG A 164 -17.28 -4.13 -7.35
C ARG A 164 -18.79 -4.00 -7.13
N LYS A 165 -19.34 -4.83 -6.25
CA LYS A 165 -20.81 -4.98 -6.06
C LYS A 165 -21.32 -4.36 -4.76
N GLU A 166 -20.42 -4.00 -3.86
CA GLU A 166 -20.70 -3.47 -2.53
C GLU A 166 -21.49 -2.15 -2.60
N GLY A 167 -21.19 -1.30 -3.58
CA GLY A 167 -21.88 -0.03 -3.80
C GLY A 167 -21.51 1.05 -2.78
N CYS A 168 -22.37 2.06 -2.68
CA CYS A 168 -22.26 3.18 -1.73
C CYS A 168 -23.51 3.26 -0.84
N THR A 169 -23.36 3.87 0.32
CA THR A 169 -24.48 4.19 1.21
C THR A 169 -24.96 5.64 1.00
N SER A 170 -26.00 6.07 1.72
CA SER A 170 -26.45 7.48 1.72
C SER A 170 -25.37 8.46 2.20
N VAL A 171 -24.37 7.94 2.92
CA VAL A 171 -23.23 8.67 3.45
C VAL A 171 -22.35 9.23 2.33
N ALA A 172 -22.18 8.51 1.21
CA ALA A 172 -21.44 8.98 0.04
C ALA A 172 -21.99 10.31 -0.49
N SER A 173 -23.31 10.38 -0.71
CA SER A 173 -23.98 11.57 -1.23
C SER A 173 -23.92 12.72 -0.22
N HIS A 174 -24.10 12.42 1.07
CA HIS A 174 -24.07 13.42 2.13
C HIS A 174 -22.69 14.08 2.24
N PHE A 175 -21.61 13.30 2.34
CA PHE A 175 -20.26 13.86 2.44
C PHE A 175 -19.76 14.48 1.14
N ALA A 176 -20.13 13.93 -0.03
CA ALA A 176 -19.84 14.59 -1.30
C ALA A 176 -20.47 15.98 -1.38
N LEU A 177 -21.66 16.18 -0.81
CA LEU A 177 -22.31 17.50 -0.73
C LEU A 177 -21.58 18.43 0.25
N LEU A 178 -21.30 17.96 1.47
CA LEU A 178 -20.63 18.75 2.51
C LEU A 178 -19.25 19.25 2.06
N ASN A 179 -18.49 18.41 1.35
CA ASN A 179 -17.15 18.76 0.84
C ASN A 179 -17.20 19.49 -0.52
N GLY A 180 -18.38 19.82 -1.04
CA GLY A 180 -18.55 20.56 -2.29
C GLY A 180 -18.22 19.76 -3.57
N HIS A 181 -18.18 18.44 -3.49
CA HIS A 181 -17.89 17.53 -4.62
C HIS A 181 -19.13 17.28 -5.48
N MET A 182 -19.65 18.36 -6.08
CA MET A 182 -20.87 18.35 -6.89
C MET A 182 -20.79 17.43 -8.11
N HIS A 183 -19.60 17.23 -8.67
CA HIS A 183 -19.32 16.31 -9.78
C HIS A 183 -19.60 14.86 -9.42
N ILE A 184 -19.27 14.43 -8.18
CA ILE A 184 -19.59 13.09 -7.68
C ILE A 184 -21.06 12.95 -7.44
N LEU A 185 -21.70 13.94 -6.82
CA LEU A 185 -23.13 13.89 -6.54
C LEU A 185 -23.96 13.80 -7.83
N ARG A 186 -23.59 14.57 -8.87
CA ARG A 186 -24.18 14.43 -10.21
C ARG A 186 -23.98 13.04 -10.79
N TRP A 187 -22.78 12.48 -10.65
CA TRP A 187 -22.46 11.14 -11.13
C TRP A 187 -23.26 10.06 -10.40
N LEU A 188 -23.31 10.10 -9.06
CA LEU A 188 -24.08 9.18 -8.21
C LEU A 188 -25.57 9.27 -8.50
N ASN A 189 -26.11 10.49 -8.65
CA ASN A 189 -27.53 10.68 -8.96
C ASN A 189 -27.89 10.08 -10.33
N LYS A 190 -27.05 10.29 -11.35
CA LYS A 190 -27.24 9.68 -12.67
C LYS A 190 -27.27 8.14 -12.60
N HIS A 191 -26.34 7.53 -11.86
CA HIS A 191 -26.23 6.06 -11.78
C HIS A 191 -27.26 5.43 -10.81
N ASN A 192 -27.75 6.18 -9.81
CA ASN A 192 -28.85 5.73 -8.94
C ASN A 192 -30.20 5.77 -9.65
N VAL A 193 -30.45 6.77 -10.50
CA VAL A 193 -31.66 6.82 -11.34
C VAL A 193 -31.69 5.64 -12.31
N GLU A 194 -30.55 5.24 -12.88
CA GLU A 194 -30.46 4.04 -13.74
C GLU A 194 -30.71 2.72 -12.97
N ARG A 195 -30.30 2.62 -11.70
CA ARG A 195 -30.58 1.44 -10.84
C ARG A 195 -32.02 1.36 -10.34
N GLN A 196 -32.69 2.50 -10.16
CA GLN A 196 -34.09 2.57 -9.72
C GLN A 196 -35.12 2.36 -10.85
N MET A 197 -34.68 2.18 -12.10
CA MET A 197 -35.57 1.82 -13.21
C MET A 197 -35.54 0.31 -13.59
N PRO A 198 -35.92 -0.64 -12.72
CA PRO A 198 -36.39 -1.96 -13.17
C PRO A 198 -37.89 -1.86 -13.46
N GLY A 199 -38.27 -1.18 -14.55
CA GLY A 199 -39.67 -0.89 -14.84
C GLY A 199 -39.99 -0.82 -16.33
N LYS A 200 -40.40 -1.97 -16.89
CA LYS A 200 -41.14 -2.16 -18.15
C LYS A 200 -41.68 -0.87 -18.78
N TRP A 201 -41.00 -0.38 -19.82
CA TRP A 201 -41.68 0.12 -21.01
C TRP A 201 -41.14 -0.63 -22.21
N SER A 202 -41.85 -1.71 -22.52
CA SER A 202 -41.70 -2.44 -23.76
C SER A 202 -42.04 -1.50 -24.92
N ARG A 203 -41.09 -1.28 -25.82
CA ARG A 203 -41.37 -1.15 -27.24
C ARG A 203 -40.11 -1.52 -28.03
N ASN A 204 -40.22 -2.70 -28.62
CA ASN A 204 -39.43 -3.28 -29.70
C ASN A 204 -38.15 -4.06 -29.32
N CYS A 205 -38.36 -5.37 -29.24
CA CYS A 205 -37.42 -6.45 -29.55
C CYS A 205 -36.40 -6.04 -30.61
N TRP A 206 -35.11 -6.30 -30.37
CA TRP A 206 -34.22 -7.16 -31.16
C TRP A 206 -32.84 -7.16 -30.48
N TYR A 207 -32.67 -7.90 -29.37
CA TYR A 207 -31.34 -8.37 -28.99
C TYR A 207 -31.28 -9.88 -29.16
N ARG A 208 -30.80 -10.23 -30.35
CA ARG A 208 -30.29 -11.54 -30.74
C ARG A 208 -29.21 -11.93 -29.72
N ARG A 209 -29.39 -13.13 -29.13
CA ARG A 209 -28.36 -13.85 -28.38
C ARG A 209 -27.05 -13.84 -29.18
N GLU A 210 -25.97 -13.42 -28.55
CA GLU A 210 -24.65 -13.89 -28.93
C GLU A 210 -23.82 -14.18 -27.68
N ARG A 211 -23.88 -15.46 -27.30
CA ARG A 211 -22.76 -16.14 -26.65
C ARG A 211 -21.61 -16.18 -27.66
N ARG A 212 -20.46 -15.63 -27.30
CA ARG A 212 -19.18 -16.16 -27.77
C ARG A 212 -18.27 -16.40 -26.57
N LYS A 213 -17.95 -17.69 -26.38
CA LYS A 213 -16.79 -18.18 -25.63
C LYS A 213 -15.52 -17.90 -26.46
N SER A 214 -14.40 -17.72 -25.77
CA SER A 214 -13.04 -18.25 -26.05
C SER A 214 -12.03 -17.35 -25.32
N ALA A 215 -11.42 -17.78 -24.21
CA ALA A 215 -10.33 -18.76 -24.08
C ALA A 215 -8.95 -18.18 -24.46
N THR A 216 -8.11 -17.95 -23.45
CA THR A 216 -6.61 -17.98 -23.35
C THR A 216 -6.21 -17.01 -22.24
N LEU A 217 -5.27 -17.24 -21.32
CA LEU A 217 -4.31 -18.29 -21.03
C LEU A 217 -4.14 -18.27 -19.49
N LEU A 218 -4.17 -19.44 -18.85
CA LEU A 218 -3.70 -19.60 -17.48
C LEU A 218 -2.21 -19.31 -17.45
N VAL A 219 -1.82 -18.12 -16.99
CA VAL A 219 -0.47 -17.90 -16.49
C VAL A 219 -0.40 -18.61 -15.15
N ALA A 220 0.49 -19.59 -15.04
CA ALA A 220 0.76 -20.32 -13.81
C ALA A 220 1.04 -19.33 -12.66
N PRO A 221 0.62 -19.64 -11.41
CA PRO A 221 0.98 -18.82 -10.27
C PRO A 221 2.50 -18.74 -10.21
N GLN A 222 3.05 -17.53 -10.30
CA GLN A 222 4.46 -17.28 -10.03
C GLN A 222 4.74 -17.84 -8.64
N GLN A 223 5.60 -18.86 -8.58
CA GLN A 223 5.97 -19.49 -7.32
C GLN A 223 6.47 -18.40 -6.37
N ARG A 224 5.88 -18.33 -5.17
CA ARG A 224 6.37 -17.42 -4.13
C ARG A 224 7.85 -17.74 -3.89
N PRO A 225 8.76 -16.74 -3.95
CA PRO A 225 10.14 -16.98 -3.56
C PRO A 225 10.13 -17.47 -2.11
N ARG A 226 10.86 -18.56 -1.83
CA ARG A 226 11.04 -19.04 -0.47
C ARG A 226 11.59 -17.90 0.38
N ARG A 227 11.08 -17.79 1.62
CA ARG A 227 11.57 -16.86 2.66
C ARG A 227 13.10 -16.81 2.60
N MET A 228 13.69 -15.62 2.54
CA MET A 228 15.16 -15.48 2.43
C MET A 228 15.82 -16.15 3.65
N SER A 229 16.28 -17.39 3.46
CA SER A 229 17.16 -18.07 4.41
C SER A 229 18.55 -17.46 4.23
N VAL A 230 18.98 -16.68 5.22
CA VAL A 230 20.35 -16.19 5.27
C VAL A 230 21.24 -17.41 5.51
N GLY A 231 21.98 -17.81 4.47
CA GLY A 231 23.06 -18.78 4.62
C GLY A 231 24.12 -18.17 5.52
N GLN A 232 24.32 -18.78 6.68
CA GLN A 232 25.53 -18.58 7.47
C GLN A 232 26.71 -19.14 6.66
N ASN A 233 27.66 -18.30 6.31
CA ASN A 233 29.05 -18.63 6.05
C ASN A 233 29.91 -17.44 6.46
#